data_AF-A0A1W9J1W7-F1
#
_entry.id   AF-A0A1W9J1W7-F1
#
_cell.length_a   1.000
_cell.length_b   1.000
_cell.length_c   1.000
_cell.angle_alpha   90.00
_cell.angle_beta   90.00
_cell.angle_gamma   90.00
#
_symmetry.space_group_name_H-M   'P 1'
#
loop_
_entity.id
_entity.type
_entity.pdbx_description
1 polymer ?
#
loop_
_entity_poly.entity_id
_entity_poly.type
_entity_poly.pdbx_seq_one_letter_code
_entity_poly.pdbx_strand_id
1 'polypeptide(L)'
;MGPSRTELMQFKVTPDERKLIEQCAKKQSLSVSEYVRAAVIMDMILEGNVGAMKIAVDTIGRKAVQLLRKRADRLADLGAEG
;
A
#
# COMPACT_ATOMS: atom_id res chain seq x y z
N MET A 1 -12.24 -5.24 21.88
CA MET A 1 -11.03 -5.90 21.33
C MET A 1 -9.83 -5.12 21.86
N GLY A 2 -8.87 -5.78 22.49
CA GLY A 2 -7.63 -5.12 22.93
C GLY A 2 -6.83 -4.61 21.72
N PRO A 3 -5.86 -3.70 21.92
CA PRO A 3 -5.02 -3.22 20.82
C PRO A 3 -4.30 -4.42 20.19
N SER A 4 -4.50 -4.62 18.88
CA SER A 4 -3.79 -5.64 18.12
C SER A 4 -2.29 -5.45 18.32
N ARG A 5 -1.60 -6.50 18.78
CA ARG A 5 -0.15 -6.48 18.99
C ARG A 5 0.52 -6.19 17.64
N THR A 6 1.29 -5.11 17.56
CA THR A 6 2.06 -4.76 16.36
C THR A 6 3.44 -5.38 16.42
N GLU A 7 3.97 -5.79 15.27
CA GLU A 7 5.34 -6.31 15.12
C GLU A 7 6.16 -5.41 14.18
N LEU A 8 7.47 -5.35 14.41
CA LEU A 8 8.39 -4.54 13.61
C LEU A 8 8.91 -5.36 12.43
N MET A 9 8.76 -4.85 11.21
CA MET A 9 9.42 -5.37 10.01
C MET A 9 10.52 -4.42 9.58
N GLN A 10 11.73 -4.96 9.36
CA GLN A 10 12.89 -4.21 8.88
C GLN A 10 13.37 -4.80 7.55
N PHE A 11 13.74 -3.93 6.62
CA PHE A 11 14.31 -4.31 5.34
C PHE A 11 15.40 -3.30 4.95
N LYS A 12 16.34 -3.74 4.11
CA LYS A 12 17.40 -2.88 3.58
C LYS A 12 16.93 -2.24 2.29
N VAL A 13 17.33 -0.99 2.09
CA VAL A 13 17.13 -0.24 0.85
C VAL A 13 18.41 0.49 0.50
N THR A 14 18.62 0.73 -0.77
CA THR A 14 19.65 1.64 -1.29
C THR A 14 19.27 3.09 -0.99
N PRO A 15 20.23 4.03 -1.05
CA PRO A 15 19.93 5.47 -0.91
C PRO A 15 18.94 5.99 -1.94
N ASP A 16 18.99 5.49 -3.18
CA ASP A 16 18.10 5.93 -4.26
C ASP A 16 16.67 5.42 -4.05
N GLU A 17 16.51 4.15 -3.66
CA GLU A 17 15.21 3.58 -3.26
C GLU A 17 14.61 4.37 -2.10
N ARG A 18 15.41 4.65 -1.07
CA ARG A 18 14.97 5.44 0.09
C ARG A 18 14.44 6.81 -0.32
N LYS A 19 15.20 7.54 -1.13
CA LYS A 19 14.83 8.88 -1.61
C LYS A 19 13.52 8.85 -2.39
N LEU A 20 13.34 7.87 -3.27
CA LEU A 20 12.14 7.74 -4.08
C LEU A 20 10.91 7.38 -3.21
N ILE A 21 11.07 6.45 -2.28
CA ILE A 21 10.01 6.05 -1.34
C ILE A 21 9.57 7.25 -0.48
N GLU A 22 10.52 7.99 0.08
CA GLU A 22 10.24 9.20 0.89
C GLU A 22 9.49 10.26 0.09
N GLN A 23 9.88 10.49 -1.18
CA GLN A 23 9.17 11.42 -2.06
C GLN A 23 7.74 10.97 -2.35
N CYS A 24 7.51 9.70 -2.64
CA CYS A 24 6.19 9.14 -2.93
C CYS A 24 5.27 9.14 -1.72
N ALA A 25 5.80 8.84 -0.53
CA ALA A 25 5.07 8.94 0.73
C ALA A 25 4.64 10.38 1.02
N LYS A 26 5.57 11.34 0.84
CA LYS A 26 5.29 12.78 1.01
C LYS A 26 4.21 13.28 0.06
N LYS A 27 4.23 12.90 -1.22
CA LYS A 27 3.19 13.26 -2.21
C LYS A 27 1.79 12.82 -1.79
N GLN A 28 1.69 11.80 -0.94
CA GLN A 28 0.43 11.23 -0.47
C GLN A 28 0.09 11.61 0.97
N SER A 29 0.90 12.48 1.60
CA SER A 29 0.76 12.86 3.02
C SER A 29 0.77 11.65 3.97
N LEU A 30 1.59 10.65 3.67
CA LEU A 30 1.78 9.44 4.48
C LEU A 30 3.20 9.39 5.05
N SER A 31 3.38 8.72 6.18
CA SER A 31 4.71 8.28 6.61
C SER A 31 5.27 7.20 5.67
N VAL A 32 6.59 7.01 5.67
CA VAL A 32 7.25 5.98 4.86
C VAL A 32 6.70 4.59 5.18
N SER A 33 6.49 4.27 6.46
CA SER A 33 6.00 2.96 6.89
C SER A 33 4.54 2.72 6.50
N GLU A 34 3.69 3.75 6.50
CA GLU A 34 2.31 3.66 6.00
C GLU A 34 2.28 3.46 4.48
N TYR A 35 3.09 4.24 3.76
CA TYR A 35 3.15 4.15 2.31
C TYR A 35 3.65 2.78 1.84
N VAL A 36 4.76 2.29 2.40
CA VAL A 36 5.32 0.98 2.04
C VAL A 36 4.36 -0.15 2.37
N ARG A 37 3.76 -0.14 3.57
CA ARG A 37 2.79 -1.17 3.98
C ARG A 37 1.56 -1.18 3.06
N ALA A 38 1.03 0.00 2.72
CA ALA A 38 -0.10 0.12 1.81
C ALA A 38 0.24 -0.37 0.40
N ALA A 39 1.43 -0.03 -0.12
CA ALA A 39 1.88 -0.48 -1.43
C ALA A 39 2.01 -2.01 -1.49
N VAL A 40 2.64 -2.63 -0.50
CA VAL A 40 2.83 -4.09 -0.43
C VAL A 40 1.51 -4.84 -0.29
N ILE A 41 0.59 -4.37 0.57
CA ILE A 41 -0.74 -4.98 0.71
C ILE A 41 -1.54 -4.85 -0.60
N MET A 42 -1.38 -3.74 -1.30
CA MET A 42 -2.08 -3.52 -2.57
C MET A 42 -1.58 -4.41 -3.69
N ASP A 43 -0.28 -4.64 -3.77
CA ASP A 43 0.32 -5.58 -4.72
C ASP A 43 -0.29 -6.98 -4.56
N MET A 44 -0.37 -7.47 -3.31
CA MET A 44 -1.02 -8.74 -2.98
C MET A 44 -2.51 -8.76 -3.37
N ILE A 45 -3.24 -7.64 -3.19
CA ILE A 45 -4.65 -7.55 -3.60
C ILE A 45 -4.78 -7.64 -5.12
N LEU A 46 -3.88 -7.01 -5.87
CA LEU A 46 -3.88 -7.05 -7.33
C LEU A 46 -3.59 -8.45 -7.86
N GLU A 47 -2.78 -9.23 -7.14
CA GLU A 47 -2.55 -10.66 -7.40
C GLU A 47 -3.73 -11.55 -6.96
N GLY A 48 -4.80 -10.99 -6.38
CA GLY A 48 -6.00 -11.72 -5.97
C GLY A 48 -5.95 -12.32 -4.56
N ASN A 49 -5.02 -11.88 -3.70
CA ASN A 49 -4.90 -12.40 -2.34
C ASN A 49 -6.05 -11.89 -1.44
N VAL A 50 -6.99 -12.79 -1.14
CA VAL A 50 -8.17 -12.50 -0.31
C VAL A 50 -7.80 -12.15 1.14
N GLY A 51 -6.70 -12.70 1.67
CA GLY A 51 -6.18 -12.38 2.99
C GLY A 51 -5.73 -10.92 3.10
N ALA A 52 -5.01 -10.43 2.09
CA ALA A 52 -4.61 -9.03 2.00
C ALA A 52 -5.83 -8.09 1.88
N MET A 53 -6.86 -8.49 1.12
CA MET A 53 -8.11 -7.74 1.01
C MET A 53 -8.83 -7.60 2.35
N LYS A 54 -8.91 -8.69 3.12
CA LYS A 54 -9.50 -8.67 4.48
C LYS A 54 -8.73 -7.72 5.41
N ILE A 55 -7.40 -7.81 5.42
CA ILE A 55 -6.54 -6.94 6.23
C ILE A 55 -6.75 -5.46 5.85
N ALA A 56 -6.81 -5.14 4.55
CA ALA A 56 -7.00 -3.77 4.09
C ALA A 56 -8.36 -3.19 4.53
N VAL A 57 -9.42 -4.00 4.50
CA VAL A 57 -10.75 -3.61 5.00
C VAL A 57 -10.73 -3.38 6.51
N ASP A 58 -10.11 -4.28 7.26
CA ASP A 58 -10.08 -4.24 8.73
C ASP A 58 -9.16 -3.14 9.28
N THR A 59 -8.07 -2.81 8.56
CA THR A 59 -7.03 -1.88 9.04
C THR A 59 -7.22 -0.45 8.52
N ILE A 60 -7.63 -0.30 7.26
CA ILE A 60 -7.69 1.01 6.58
C ILE A 60 -9.14 1.47 6.39
N GLY A 61 -10.11 0.55 6.47
CA GLY A 61 -11.53 0.82 6.29
C GLY A 61 -11.95 0.84 4.82
N ARG A 62 -13.24 0.54 4.58
CA ARG A 62 -13.83 0.38 3.23
C ARG A 62 -13.59 1.56 2.28
N LYS A 63 -13.56 2.80 2.77
CA LYS A 63 -13.32 4.01 1.95
C LYS A 63 -11.90 4.06 1.40
N ALA A 64 -10.91 3.64 2.19
CA ALA A 64 -9.53 3.61 1.73
C ALA A 64 -9.28 2.49 0.73
N VAL A 65 -9.90 1.31 0.92
CA VAL A 65 -9.90 0.22 -0.07
C VAL A 65 -10.51 0.67 -1.39
N GLN A 66 -11.56 1.49 -1.38
CA GLN A 66 -12.14 2.05 -2.62
C GLN A 66 -11.20 3.04 -3.32
N LEU A 67 -10.49 3.90 -2.59
CA LEU A 67 -9.50 4.81 -3.18
C LEU A 67 -8.31 4.04 -3.77
N LEU A 68 -7.90 3.00 -3.07
CA LEU A 68 -6.86 2.08 -3.49
C LEU A 68 -7.25 1.30 -4.76
N ARG A 69 -8.49 0.81 -4.85
CA ARG A 69 -9.05 0.21 -6.07
C ARG A 69 -9.06 1.19 -7.24
N LYS A 70 -9.52 2.43 -7.04
CA LYS A 70 -9.48 3.46 -8.09
C LYS A 70 -8.06 3.75 -8.60
N ARG A 71 -7.05 3.59 -7.74
CA ARG A 71 -5.65 3.76 -8.13
C ARG A 71 -5.15 2.57 -8.93
N ALA A 72 -5.53 1.35 -8.55
CA ALA A 72 -5.26 0.15 -9.33
C ALA A 72 -5.90 0.23 -10.73
N ASP A 73 -7.17 0.64 -10.81
CA ASP A 73 -7.89 0.80 -12.07
C ASP A 73 -7.15 1.81 -12.99
N ARG A 74 -6.68 2.95 -12.44
CA ARG A 74 -5.87 3.92 -13.20
C ARG A 74 -4.53 3.38 -13.68
N LEU A 75 -3.90 2.47 -12.94
CA LEU A 75 -2.65 1.84 -13.35
C LEU A 75 -2.89 0.79 -14.43
N ALA A 76 -4.02 0.08 -14.37
CA ALA A 76 -4.45 -0.84 -15.41
C ALA A 76 -4.76 -0.10 -16.73
N ASP A 77 -5.42 1.05 -16.66
CA ASP A 77 -5.71 1.88 -17.84
C ASP A 77 -4.43 2.39 -18.52
N LEU A 78 -3.38 2.73 -17.75
CA LEU A 78 -2.08 3.13 -18.30
C LEU A 78 -1.31 1.97 -18.95
N GLY A 79 -1.64 0.71 -18.62
CA GLY A 79 -1.11 -0.48 -19.27
C GLY A 79 -1.88 -0.92 -20.50
N ALA A 80 -3.06 -0.33 -20.77
CA ALA A 80 -3.91 -0.66 -21.92
C ALA A 80 -3.67 0.25 -23.14
N GLU A 81 -2.85 1.30 -23.01
CA GLU A 81 -2.42 2.19 -24.11
C GLU A 81 -1.00 1.87 -24.64
N GLY A 82 -0.46 0.68 -24.34
CA GLY A 82 0.85 0.19 -24.78
C GLY A 82 0.77 -0.94 -25.80
#